data_AF-I3W227-F1
#
_entry.id   AF-I3W227-F1
#
_cell.length_a   1.000
_cell.length_b   1.000
_cell.length_c   1.000
_cell.angle_alpha   90.00
_cell.angle_beta   90.00
_cell.angle_gamma   90.00
#
_symmetry.space_group_name_H-M   'P 1'
#
loop_
_entity.id
_entity.type
_entity.pdbx_description
1 polymer ?
#
loop_
_entity_poly.entity_id
_entity_poly.type
_entity_poly.pdbx_seq_one_letter_code
_entity_poly.pdbx_strand_id
1 'polypeptide(L)'
;MAVRITHVRVEGFPEDHQHITSYKWVNEADNGSGTSTKPAMVEFIDVKKGRAYVGSGSSRVEVGVVRPQSAAPYLRTYADQQWTNNLLSLPRF
;
A
#
# COMPACT_ATOMS: atom_id res chain seq x y z
N MET A 1 -2.28 13.83 5.60
CA MET A 1 -2.06 13.61 4.14
C MET A 1 -2.56 12.22 3.77
N ALA A 2 -3.15 12.06 2.58
CA ALA A 2 -3.64 10.77 2.11
C ALA A 2 -3.18 10.52 0.67
N VAL A 3 -2.62 9.34 0.39
CA VAL A 3 -2.10 8.97 -0.92
C VAL A 3 -2.84 7.77 -1.50
N ARG A 4 -3.09 7.79 -2.81
CA ARG A 4 -3.67 6.68 -3.56
C ARG A 4 -2.55 5.85 -4.18
N ILE A 5 -2.44 4.59 -3.79
CA ILE A 5 -1.52 3.64 -4.41
C ILE A 5 -2.13 3.21 -5.75
N THR A 6 -1.35 3.36 -6.82
CA THR A 6 -1.80 3.06 -8.19
C THR A 6 -1.09 1.85 -8.78
N HIS A 7 0.17 1.61 -8.39
CA HIS A 7 0.95 0.47 -8.87
C HIS A 7 1.79 -0.12 -7.73
N VAL A 8 2.11 -1.41 -7.85
CA VAL A 8 2.99 -2.14 -6.93
C VAL A 8 4.10 -2.82 -7.69
N ARG A 9 5.30 -2.88 -7.10
CA ARG A 9 6.39 -3.71 -7.58
C ARG A 9 6.56 -4.88 -6.64
N VAL A 10 6.41 -6.08 -7.17
CA VAL A 10 6.60 -7.34 -6.45
C VAL A 10 7.90 -7.97 -6.95
N GLU A 11 8.80 -8.31 -6.04
CA GLU A 11 10.03 -9.03 -6.37
C GLU A 11 10.13 -10.28 -5.51
N GLY A 12 10.27 -11.43 -6.16
CA GLY A 12 10.30 -12.74 -5.51
C GLY A 12 9.12 -13.63 -5.91
N PHE A 13 9.14 -14.85 -5.39
CA PHE A 13 8.10 -15.86 -5.58
C PHE A 13 7.81 -16.52 -4.22
N PRO A 14 6.55 -16.78 -3.83
CA PRO A 14 5.30 -16.45 -4.53
C PRO A 14 4.93 -14.96 -4.51
N GLU A 15 4.01 -14.56 -5.40
CA GLU A 15 3.58 -13.17 -5.58
C GLU A 15 2.63 -12.70 -4.46
N ASP A 16 3.19 -12.55 -3.27
CA ASP A 16 2.47 -12.21 -2.05
C ASP A 16 2.76 -10.78 -1.57
N HIS A 17 1.89 -10.26 -0.70
CA HIS A 17 2.01 -8.91 -0.13
C HIS A 17 3.36 -8.66 0.57
N GLN A 18 3.96 -9.72 1.12
CA GLN A 18 5.28 -9.66 1.76
C GLN A 18 6.40 -9.36 0.77
N HIS A 19 6.23 -9.75 -0.49
CA HIS A 19 7.19 -9.57 -1.58
C HIS A 19 7.01 -8.26 -2.34
N ILE A 20 6.04 -7.42 -1.97
CA ILE A 20 5.95 -6.06 -2.51
C ILE A 20 7.14 -5.25 -2.00
N THR A 21 7.99 -4.77 -2.90
CA THR A 21 9.19 -4.00 -2.57
C THR A 21 8.97 -2.49 -2.71
N SER A 22 8.13 -2.07 -3.67
CA SER A 22 7.86 -0.65 -3.93
C SER A 22 6.41 -0.37 -4.28
N TYR A 23 5.97 0.85 -3.97
CA TYR A 23 4.61 1.33 -4.17
C TYR A 23 4.67 2.66 -4.92
N LYS A 24 3.95 2.74 -6.05
CA LYS A 24 3.73 3.99 -6.75
C LYS A 24 2.43 4.60 -6.30
N TRP A 25 2.47 5.87 -5.94
CA TRP A 25 1.33 6.56 -5.35
C TRP A 25 1.15 7.94 -5.96
N VAL A 26 -0.09 8.44 -5.86
CA VAL A 26 -0.46 9.80 -6.21
C VAL A 26 -1.17 10.42 -5.01
N ASN A 27 -0.90 11.68 -4.73
CA ASN A 27 -1.62 12.47 -3.75
C ASN A 27 -2.58 13.38 -4.51
N GLU A 28 -3.87 13.08 -4.41
CA GLU A 28 -4.91 13.83 -5.12
C GLU A 28 -5.12 15.23 -4.53
N ALA A 29 -4.61 15.52 -3.33
CA ALA A 29 -4.78 16.81 -2.68
C ALA A 29 -3.84 17.91 -3.23
N ASP A 30 -2.63 17.53 -3.65
CA ASP A 30 -1.62 18.44 -4.19
C ASP A 30 -1.15 18.04 -5.61
N ASN A 31 -1.83 17.06 -6.22
CA ASN A 31 -1.46 16.45 -7.50
C ASN A 31 -0.03 15.88 -7.52
N GLY A 32 0.54 15.59 -6.34
CA GLY A 32 1.85 14.99 -6.20
C GLY A 32 1.84 13.53 -6.63
N SER A 33 2.94 13.03 -7.16
CA SER A 33 3.11 11.59 -7.40
C SER A 33 4.52 11.16 -7.08
N GLY A 34 4.69 9.90 -6.71
CA GLY A 34 5.98 9.39 -6.31
C GLY A 34 6.01 7.87 -6.20
N THR A 35 7.20 7.37 -5.95
CA THR A 35 7.44 5.96 -5.63
C THR A 35 8.09 5.89 -4.27
N SER A 36 7.63 4.96 -3.43
CA SER A 36 8.22 4.71 -2.13
C SER A 36 8.46 3.23 -1.93
N THR A 37 9.54 2.88 -1.23
CA THR A 37 9.83 1.50 -0.87
C THR A 37 8.88 1.01 0.22
N LYS A 38 8.75 -0.30 0.38
CA LYS A 38 7.98 -0.93 1.48
C LYS A 38 8.26 -0.35 2.85
N PRO A 39 9.52 -0.27 3.34
CA PRO A 39 9.79 0.32 4.65
C PRO A 39 9.38 1.80 4.72
N ALA A 40 9.62 2.59 3.67
CA ALA A 40 9.25 4.00 3.66
C ALA A 40 7.73 4.22 3.73
N MET A 41 6.95 3.39 3.03
CA MET A 41 5.48 3.50 3.05
C MET A 41 4.88 2.97 4.37
N VAL A 42 5.48 1.93 4.94
CA VAL A 42 5.14 1.47 6.29
C VAL A 42 5.37 2.58 7.32
N GLU A 43 6.54 3.23 7.29
CA GLU A 43 6.85 4.34 8.19
C GLU A 43 5.89 5.52 7.99
N PHE A 44 5.53 5.83 6.74
CA PHE A 44 4.57 6.89 6.43
C PHE A 44 3.20 6.64 7.10
N ILE A 45 2.68 5.42 7.02
CA ILE A 45 1.37 5.09 7.60
C ILE A 45 1.48 4.95 9.13
N ASP A 46 2.48 4.24 9.61
CA ASP A 46 2.56 3.88 11.03
C ASP A 46 3.10 5.01 11.91
N VAL A 47 4.18 5.66 11.48
CA VAL A 47 4.89 6.70 12.25
C VAL A 47 4.33 8.07 11.92
N LYS A 48 4.27 8.43 10.63
CA LYS A 48 3.81 9.77 10.19
C LYS A 48 2.29 9.91 10.20
N LYS A 49 1.56 8.85 10.58
CA LYS A 49 0.08 8.80 10.58
C LYS A 49 -0.52 9.23 9.24
N GLY A 50 0.21 8.97 8.15
CA GLY A 50 -0.27 9.12 6.79
C GLY A 50 -1.36 8.10 6.49
N ARG A 51 -2.26 8.44 5.56
CA ARG A 51 -3.28 7.51 5.08
C ARG A 51 -2.93 7.05 3.67
N ALA A 52 -3.12 5.77 3.40
CA ALA A 52 -2.99 5.22 2.05
C ALA A 52 -4.27 4.47 1.68
N TYR A 53 -4.61 4.47 0.41
CA TYR A 53 -5.77 3.76 -0.11
C TYR A 53 -5.55 3.32 -1.56
N VAL A 54 -6.36 2.39 -2.03
CA VAL A 54 -6.44 1.97 -3.44
C VAL A 54 -7.84 2.27 -3.99
N GLY A 55 -7.96 2.42 -5.31
CA GLY A 55 -9.23 2.76 -5.96
C GLY A 55 -9.59 4.25 -5.87
N SER A 56 -10.75 4.60 -6.40
CA SER A 56 -11.27 5.98 -6.47
C SER A 56 -12.75 6.03 -6.10
N GLY A 57 -13.20 7.18 -5.60
CA GLY A 57 -14.61 7.42 -5.26
C GLY A 57 -15.15 6.42 -4.23
N SER A 58 -16.26 5.77 -4.56
CA SER A 58 -16.94 4.77 -3.72
C SER A 58 -16.20 3.42 -3.64
N SER A 59 -15.29 3.13 -4.57
CA SER A 59 -14.48 1.90 -4.57
C SER A 59 -13.16 2.07 -3.84
N ARG A 60 -13.05 3.11 -2.99
CA ARG A 60 -11.85 3.37 -2.20
C ARG A 60 -11.71 2.33 -1.09
N VAL A 61 -10.57 1.67 -1.05
CA VAL A 61 -10.23 0.70 0.00
C VAL A 61 -8.99 1.19 0.74
N GLU A 62 -9.05 1.27 2.07
CA GLU A 62 -7.93 1.75 2.87
C GLU A 62 -6.79 0.73 2.90
N VAL A 63 -5.56 1.22 3.09
CA VAL A 63 -4.35 0.41 3.19
C VAL A 63 -3.81 0.54 4.61
N GLY A 64 -3.65 -0.60 5.26
CA GLY A 64 -3.07 -0.72 6.59
C GLY A 64 -1.69 -1.37 6.57
N VAL A 65 -0.97 -1.19 7.67
CA VAL A 65 0.30 -1.90 7.93
C VAL A 65 -0.01 -3.18 8.67
N VAL A 66 0.44 -4.31 8.11
CA VAL A 66 0.40 -5.63 8.76
C VAL A 66 1.76 -5.89 9.40
N ARG A 67 1.76 -6.28 10.67
CA ARG A 67 2.94 -6.60 11.47
C ARG A 67 2.91 -8.06 11.93
N PRO A 68 3.35 -9.01 11.10
CA PRO A 68 3.51 -10.40 11.54
C PRO A 68 4.69 -10.52 12.52
N GLN A 69 4.60 -11.42 13.50
CA GLN A 69 5.69 -11.65 14.45
C GLN A 69 6.97 -12.21 13.80
N SER A 70 6.83 -12.94 12.68
CA SER A 70 7.95 -13.66 12.04
C SER A 70 8.39 -13.06 10.69
N ALA A 71 7.94 -11.85 10.33
CA ALA A 71 8.34 -11.21 9.08
C ALA A 71 8.35 -9.68 9.17
N ALA A 72 9.01 -9.04 8.20
CA ALA A 72 9.01 -7.58 8.12
C ALA A 72 7.58 -7.03 7.90
N PRO A 73 7.23 -5.88 8.48
CA PRO A 73 5.95 -5.25 8.23
C PRO A 73 5.73 -4.97 6.75
N TYR A 74 4.49 -5.16 6.30
CA TYR A 74 4.10 -4.96 4.91
C TYR A 74 2.73 -4.31 4.82
N LEU A 75 2.34 -3.88 3.62
CA LEU A 75 1.04 -3.23 3.41
C LEU A 75 0.02 -4.22 2.89
N ARG A 76 -1.20 -4.08 3.38
CA ARG A 76 -2.35 -4.82 2.89
C ARG A 76 -3.58 -3.93 2.90
N THR A 77 -4.49 -4.18 1.98
CA THR A 77 -5.76 -3.45 1.96
C THR A 77 -6.65 -3.96 3.07
N TYR A 78 -7.36 -3.03 3.70
CA TYR A 78 -8.23 -3.28 4.83
C TYR A 78 -9.57 -2.58 4.56
N ALA A 79 -10.62 -3.37 4.39
CA ALA A 79 -12.00 -2.91 4.25
C ALA A 79 -12.90 -3.84 5.05
N ASP A 80 -13.96 -3.29 5.64
CA ASP A 80 -14.99 -4.08 6.34
C ASP A 80 -14.43 -5.05 7.39
N GLN A 81 -13.40 -4.59 8.12
CA GLN A 81 -12.66 -5.38 9.12
C GLN A 81 -11.92 -6.61 8.57
N GLN A 82 -11.76 -6.70 7.26
CA GLN A 82 -11.10 -7.80 6.58
C GLN A 82 -9.88 -7.31 5.78
N TRP A 83 -8.81 -8.08 5.88
CA TRP A 83 -7.63 -7.89 5.06
C TRP A 83 -7.86 -8.48 3.66
N THR A 84 -7.80 -7.63 2.63
CA THR A 84 -8.06 -7.99 1.24
C THR A 84 -6.77 -8.00 0.41
N ASN A 85 -6.85 -8.47 -0.83
CA ASN A 85 -5.70 -8.62 -1.73
C ASN A 85 -5.65 -7.58 -2.85
N ASN A 86 -6.37 -6.46 -2.69
CA ASN A 86 -6.54 -5.48 -3.76
C ASN A 86 -5.22 -4.82 -4.20
N LEU A 87 -4.21 -4.77 -3.31
CA LEU A 87 -2.86 -4.32 -3.66
C LEU A 87 -2.18 -5.23 -4.69
N LEU A 88 -2.38 -6.55 -4.62
CA LEU A 88 -1.83 -7.50 -5.60
C LEU A 88 -2.56 -7.45 -6.94
N SER A 89 -3.80 -6.94 -6.95
CA SER A 89 -4.57 -6.71 -8.18
C SER A 89 -4.16 -5.43 -8.92
N LEU A 90 -3.29 -4.60 -8.34
CA LEU A 90 -2.83 -3.39 -9.00
C LEU A 90 -1.84 -3.70 -10.14
N PRO A 91 -1.80 -2.84 -11.17
CA PRO A 91 -0.79 -2.95 -12.21
C PRO A 91 0.62 -2.83 -11.62
N ARG A 92 1.57 -3.47 -12.31
CA ARG A 92 2.98 -3.47 -11.93
C ARG A 92 3.80 -2.47 -12.73
N PHE A 93 4.97 -2.12 -12.22
CA PHE A 93 5.92 -1.20 -12.85
C PHE A 93 7.36 -1.59 -12.56
#